data_AF-A0A6A4M6G5-F1
#
_entry.id   AF-A0A6A4M6G5-F1
#
_cell.length_a   1.000
_cell.length_b   1.000
_cell.length_c   1.000
_cell.angle_alpha   90.00
_cell.angle_beta   90.00
_cell.angle_gamma   90.00
#
_symmetry.space_group_name_H-M   'P 1'
#
loop_
_entity.id
_entity.type
_entity.pdbx_description
1 polymer ?
#
loop_
_entity_poly.entity_id
_entity_poly.type
_entity_poly.pdbx_seq_one_letter_code
_entity_poly.pdbx_strand_id
1 'polypeptide(L)'
;MGDFGDAFNRNDNSPAAVQARTKAQNRANVMQLKLIGQSHPTGLTNNLLKLFEPRPPLEFKPPPEKRKCPPYTGMAQFVVNFAEKGDPEYQPPVQKGETPVRCPLLHE
;
A
#
# COMPACT_ATOMS: atom_id res chain seq x y z
N MET A 1 -1.48 33.27 64.67
CA MET A 1 -1.80 34.63 64.18
C MET A 1 -3.14 34.51 63.46
N GLY A 2 -4.18 35.19 63.96
CA GLY A 2 -5.46 35.37 63.24
C GLY A 2 -6.58 34.43 63.63
N ASP A 3 -7.53 34.97 64.38
CA ASP A 3 -8.76 34.41 64.92
C ASP A 3 -9.97 34.89 64.06
N PHE A 4 -11.14 34.29 64.31
CA PHE A 4 -12.50 34.73 63.99
C PHE A 4 -13.04 34.65 62.54
N GLY A 5 -14.17 33.95 62.40
CA GLY A 5 -15.32 34.54 61.72
C GLY A 5 -16.15 33.65 60.80
N ASP A 6 -16.97 32.76 61.37
CA ASP A 6 -18.25 32.40 60.76
C ASP A 6 -19.12 33.66 60.68
N ALA A 7 -19.42 34.16 59.47
CA ALA A 7 -20.51 35.11 59.29
C ALA A 7 -20.90 35.24 57.81
N PHE A 8 -22.01 34.59 57.47
CA PHE A 8 -23.01 35.12 56.55
C PHE A 8 -22.49 35.62 55.20
N ASN A 9 -22.62 34.76 54.19
CA ASN A 9 -23.43 35.05 53.01
C ASN A 9 -23.67 36.56 52.76
N ARG A 10 -22.65 37.26 52.25
CA ARG A 10 -22.83 38.59 51.65
C ARG A 10 -22.72 38.42 50.16
N ASN A 11 -23.85 37.96 49.62
CA ASN A 11 -24.38 38.30 48.32
C ASN A 11 -23.77 39.59 47.76
N ASP A 12 -23.05 39.49 46.64
CA ASP A 12 -23.35 40.23 45.42
C ASP A 12 -22.40 39.80 44.29
N ASN A 13 -22.99 39.18 43.26
CA ASN A 13 -22.45 39.07 41.91
C ASN A 13 -21.30 38.07 41.64
N SER A 14 -21.61 36.76 41.55
CA SER A 14 -21.16 35.84 40.46
C SER A 14 -21.28 34.36 40.86
N PRO A 15 -22.19 33.63 40.19
CA PRO A 15 -21.77 32.37 39.57
C PRO A 15 -21.89 32.51 38.06
N ALA A 16 -20.81 32.99 37.45
CA ALA A 16 -20.44 32.68 36.07
C ALA A 16 -20.06 31.19 35.92
N ALA A 17 -20.90 30.30 36.45
CA ALA A 17 -20.87 28.87 36.14
C ALA A 17 -22.24 28.55 35.54
N VAL A 18 -22.44 29.15 34.36
CA VAL A 18 -23.51 28.84 33.42
C VAL A 18 -23.63 27.33 33.35
N GLN A 19 -24.76 26.86 33.84
CA GLN A 19 -25.21 25.48 33.80
C GLN A 19 -24.86 24.87 32.45
N ALA A 20 -24.00 23.85 32.45
CA ALA A 20 -23.73 23.02 31.28
C ALA A 20 -24.96 22.16 30.96
N ARG A 21 -26.04 22.80 30.49
CA ARG A 21 -27.15 22.13 29.82
C ARG A 21 -26.63 21.63 28.48
N THR A 22 -26.04 20.44 28.46
CA THR A 22 -25.94 19.67 27.22
C THR A 22 -27.36 19.26 26.81
N LYS A 23 -27.81 19.73 25.64
CA LYS A 23 -29.15 19.50 25.07
C LYS A 23 -29.57 18.03 25.21
N ALA A 24 -30.74 17.82 25.83
CA ALA A 24 -31.34 16.49 26.03
C ALA A 24 -31.55 15.70 24.72
N GLN A 25 -31.68 16.36 23.57
CA GLN A 25 -31.72 15.71 22.25
C GLN A 25 -30.53 14.78 21.97
N ASN A 26 -29.35 15.04 22.57
CA ASN A 26 -28.15 14.25 22.28
C ASN A 26 -28.13 12.90 23.02
N ARG A 27 -28.91 12.73 24.09
CA ARG A 27 -28.93 11.46 24.85
C ARG A 27 -29.54 10.30 24.07
N ALA A 28 -30.55 10.56 23.25
CA ALA A 28 -31.15 9.55 22.38
C ALA A 28 -30.14 9.05 21.34
N ASN A 29 -29.42 9.96 20.69
CA ASN A 29 -28.37 9.61 19.74
C ASN A 29 -27.20 8.86 20.40
N VAL A 30 -26.76 9.29 21.58
CA VAL A 30 -25.68 8.61 22.34
C VAL A 30 -26.11 7.22 22.83
N MET A 31 -27.36 7.06 23.28
CA MET A 31 -27.89 5.75 23.68
C MET A 31 -27.99 4.80 22.49
N GLN A 32 -28.46 5.26 21.34
CA GLN A 32 -28.48 4.48 20.10
C GLN A 32 -27.07 4.09 19.67
N LEU A 33 -26.12 5.04 19.70
CA LEU A 33 -24.72 4.78 19.32
C LEU A 33 -24.05 3.77 20.25
N LYS A 34 -24.34 3.83 21.56
CA LYS A 34 -23.83 2.87 22.55
C LYS A 34 -24.42 1.47 22.36
N LEU A 35 -25.70 1.38 21.97
CA LEU A 35 -26.36 0.11 21.67
C LEU A 35 -25.78 -0.52 20.40
N ILE A 36 -25.48 0.30 19.38
CA ILE A 36 -24.83 -0.14 18.13
C ILE A 36 -23.41 -0.63 18.42
N GLY A 37 -22.63 0.10 19.23
CA GLY A 37 -21.27 -0.27 19.63
C GLY A 37 -21.15 -1.55 20.46
N GLN A 38 -22.26 -2.05 21.03
CA GLN A 38 -22.31 -3.34 21.73
C GLN A 38 -22.69 -4.53 20.83
N SER A 39 -23.30 -4.27 19.67
CA SER A 39 -23.92 -5.32 18.84
C SER A 39 -22.94 -6.07 17.94
N HIS A 40 -21.92 -5.38 17.42
CA HIS A 40 -20.89 -5.96 16.56
C HIS A 40 -19.54 -5.32 16.92
N PRO A 41 -18.42 -6.06 16.93
CA PRO A 41 -17.09 -5.53 17.28
C PRO A 41 -16.64 -4.34 16.39
N THR A 42 -17.26 -4.17 15.22
CA THR A 42 -17.00 -3.04 14.30
C THR A 42 -17.87 -1.82 14.59
N GLY A 43 -18.84 -1.89 15.50
CA GLY A 43 -19.78 -0.81 15.80
C GLY A 43 -20.65 -0.39 14.61
N LEU A 44 -20.79 -1.25 13.59
CA LEU A 44 -21.64 -1.01 12.43
C LEU A 44 -23.05 -1.53 12.68
N THR A 45 -24.05 -0.86 12.11
CA THR A 45 -25.45 -1.30 12.18
C THR A 45 -25.68 -2.51 11.26
N ASN A 46 -26.71 -3.31 11.55
CA ASN A 46 -27.06 -4.51 10.77
C ASN A 46 -27.28 -4.24 9.26
N ASN A 47 -27.79 -3.07 8.88
CA ASN A 47 -27.96 -2.71 7.47
C ASN A 47 -26.63 -2.51 6.75
N LEU A 48 -25.60 -2.03 7.45
CA LEU A 48 -24.25 -1.86 6.92
C LEU A 48 -23.46 -3.17 6.94
N LEU A 49 -23.67 -4.04 7.93
CA LEU A 49 -23.00 -5.34 8.01
C LEU A 49 -23.36 -6.27 6.86
N LYS A 50 -24.59 -6.18 6.32
CA LYS A 50 -25.02 -6.93 5.13
C LYS A 50 -24.18 -6.66 3.88
N LEU A 51 -23.54 -5.49 3.80
CA LEU A 51 -22.66 -5.15 2.67
C LEU A 51 -21.31 -5.89 2.73
N PHE A 52 -20.94 -6.39 3.91
CA PHE A 52 -19.69 -7.10 4.16
C PHE A 52 -19.89 -8.60 4.33
N GLU A 53 -21.01 -9.14 3.82
CA GLU A 53 -21.22 -10.58 3.77
C GLU A 53 -20.07 -11.24 2.99
N PRO A 54 -19.56 -12.39 3.47
CA PRO A 54 -18.46 -13.05 2.82
C PRO A 54 -18.85 -13.44 1.40
N ARG A 55 -17.94 -13.21 0.46
CA ARG A 55 -18.11 -13.70 -0.91
C ARG A 55 -18.27 -15.24 -0.86
N PRO A 56 -19.14 -15.82 -1.70
CA PRO A 56 -19.21 -17.27 -1.85
C PRO A 56 -17.80 -17.88 -2.03
N PRO A 57 -17.53 -19.06 -1.44
CA PRO A 57 -16.25 -19.73 -1.60
C PRO A 57 -15.87 -19.82 -3.07
N LEU A 58 -14.61 -19.53 -3.38
CA LEU A 58 -14.11 -19.67 -4.74
C LEU A 58 -14.09 -21.14 -5.12
N GLU A 59 -14.56 -21.45 -6.33
CA GLU A 59 -14.42 -22.78 -6.92
C GLU A 59 -12.94 -23.17 -6.96
N PHE A 60 -12.64 -24.39 -6.53
CA PHE A 60 -11.28 -24.90 -6.55
C PHE A 60 -10.76 -24.93 -8.00
N LYS A 61 -9.77 -24.09 -8.28
CA LYS A 61 -8.99 -24.17 -9.51
C LYS A 61 -7.68 -24.88 -9.17
N PRO A 62 -7.40 -26.05 -9.77
CA PRO A 62 -6.14 -26.72 -9.54
C PRO A 62 -4.97 -25.78 -9.89
N PRO A 63 -3.86 -25.84 -9.15
CA PRO A 63 -2.67 -25.08 -9.50
C PRO A 63 -2.31 -25.29 -10.97
N PRO A 64 -1.98 -24.23 -11.73
CA PRO A 64 -1.53 -24.39 -13.10
C PRO A 64 -0.36 -25.38 -13.14
N GLU A 65 -0.53 -26.46 -13.91
CA GLU A 65 0.50 -27.48 -14.03
C GLU A 65 1.73 -26.86 -14.70
N LYS A 66 2.89 -26.99 -14.06
CA LYS A 66 4.16 -26.55 -14.64
C LYS A 66 4.41 -27.40 -15.89
N ARG A 67 4.28 -26.80 -17.07
CA ARG A 67 4.61 -27.49 -18.31
C ARG A 67 6.11 -27.80 -18.32
N LYS A 68 6.47 -29.04 -18.66
CA LYS A 68 7.85 -29.42 -18.90
C LYS A 68 8.29 -28.74 -20.20
N CYS A 69 9.17 -27.76 -20.12
CA CYS A 69 9.86 -27.25 -21.30
C CYS A 69 10.76 -28.35 -21.88
N PRO A 70 10.94 -28.43 -23.21
CA PRO A 70 11.98 -29.27 -23.79
C PRO A 70 13.33 -29.00 -23.12
N PRO A 71 14.18 -30.02 -22.96
CA PRO A 71 15.52 -29.82 -22.41
C PRO A 71 16.32 -28.89 -23.33
N TYR A 72 17.23 -28.09 -22.74
CA TYR A 72 18.14 -27.28 -23.53
C TYR A 72 18.99 -28.16 -24.45
N THR A 73 18.96 -27.86 -25.75
CA THR A 73 19.80 -28.52 -26.74
C THR A 73 21.00 -27.63 -27.08
N GLY A 74 22.14 -28.22 -27.41
CA GLY A 74 23.30 -27.48 -27.89
C GLY A 74 23.09 -26.90 -29.30
N MET A 75 24.06 -26.11 -29.75
CA MET A 75 24.04 -25.43 -31.06
C MET A 75 24.73 -26.21 -32.20
N ALA A 76 25.32 -27.37 -31.91
CA ALA A 76 26.15 -28.13 -32.86
C ALA A 76 25.41 -28.55 -34.15
N GLN A 77 24.10 -28.78 -34.07
CA GLN A 77 23.29 -29.15 -35.23
C GLN A 77 23.17 -28.02 -36.26
N PHE A 78 23.34 -26.76 -35.85
CA PHE A 78 23.22 -25.59 -36.71
C PHE A 78 24.52 -25.21 -37.41
N VAL A 79 25.62 -25.94 -37.17
CA VAL A 79 26.94 -25.67 -37.79
C VAL A 79 26.87 -25.75 -39.32
N VAL A 80 25.97 -26.57 -39.86
CA VAL A 80 25.74 -26.70 -41.32
C VAL A 80 25.19 -25.40 -41.95
N ASN A 81 24.52 -24.56 -41.16
CA ASN A 81 23.91 -23.33 -41.65
C ASN A 81 24.89 -22.14 -41.65
N PHE A 82 26.13 -22.33 -41.24
CA PHE A 82 27.13 -21.26 -41.26
C PHE A 82 27.70 -21.10 -42.66
N ALA A 83 27.83 -19.84 -43.09
CA ALA A 83 28.54 -19.51 -44.32
C ALA A 83 30.02 -19.92 -44.20
N GLU A 84 30.53 -20.64 -45.21
CA GLU A 84 31.93 -21.02 -45.27
C GLU A 84 32.78 -19.91 -45.88
N LYS A 85 34.10 -20.03 -45.73
CA LYS A 85 35.08 -19.11 -46.33
C LYS A 85 35.06 -19.24 -47.86
N GLY A 86 34.14 -18.53 -48.50
CA GLY A 86 33.87 -18.60 -49.94
C GLY A 86 32.45 -18.17 -50.31
N ASP A 87 31.53 -18.22 -49.36
CA ASP A 87 30.15 -17.79 -49.58
C ASP A 87 30.01 -16.26 -49.60
N PRO A 88 29.09 -15.71 -50.41
CA PRO A 88 28.88 -14.27 -50.52
C PRO A 88 28.40 -13.63 -49.21
N GLU A 89 27.79 -14.42 -48.31
CA GLU A 89 27.29 -13.98 -47.02
C GLU A 89 28.35 -14.07 -45.91
N TYR A 90 29.53 -14.66 -46.19
CA TYR A 90 30.63 -14.73 -45.25
C TYR A 90 31.26 -13.35 -45.05
N GLN A 91 30.91 -12.69 -43.95
CA GLN A 91 31.55 -11.45 -43.53
C GLN A 91 32.81 -11.77 -42.72
N PRO A 92 34.02 -11.37 -43.18
CA PRO A 92 35.23 -11.57 -42.42
C PRO A 92 35.10 -10.92 -41.03
N PRO A 93 35.59 -11.56 -39.96
CA PRO A 93 35.57 -10.97 -38.63
C PRO A 93 36.23 -9.59 -38.66
N VAL A 94 35.48 -8.55 -38.26
CA VAL A 94 36.00 -7.19 -38.20
C VAL A 94 37.18 -7.17 -37.23
N GLN A 95 38.38 -6.93 -37.76
CA GLN A 95 39.56 -6.74 -36.93
C GLN A 95 39.34 -5.47 -36.12
N LYS A 96 39.09 -5.63 -34.81
CA LYS A 96 39.08 -4.50 -33.87
C LYS A 96 40.53 -4.06 -33.69
N GLY A 97 41.05 -3.29 -34.66
CA GLY A 97 42.28 -2.56 -34.50
C GLY A 97 42.03 -1.43 -33.50
N GLU A 98 42.86 -1.34 -32.47
CA GLU A 98 42.91 -0.16 -31.63
C GLU A 98 43.15 1.05 -32.53
N THR A 99 42.17 1.94 -32.64
CA THR A 99 42.39 3.23 -33.30
C THR A 99 43.43 3.98 -32.48
N PRO A 100 44.53 4.49 -33.08
CA PRO A 100 45.46 5.30 -32.31
C PRO A 100 44.68 6.51 -31.79
N VAL A 101 44.59 6.63 -30.47
CA VAL A 101 43.99 7.79 -29.80
C VAL A 101 44.92 8.97 -30.11
N ARG A 102 44.65 9.69 -31.20
CA ARG A 102 45.33 10.95 -31.48
C ARG A 102 44.72 12.00 -30.55
N CYS A 103 45.31 12.16 -29.36
CA CYS A 103 45.04 13.30 -28.48
C CYS A 103 45.33 14.59 -29.26
N PRO A 104 44.35 15.48 -29.47
CA PRO A 104 44.56 16.70 -30.24
C PRO A 104 45.04 17.80 -29.31
N LEU A 105 46.15 17.64 -28.59
CA LEU A 105 46.78 18.73 -27.85
C LEU A 105 48.26 18.43 -27.68
N LEU A 106 49.07 19.17 -28.44
CA LEU A 106 50.48 19.55 -28.24
C LEU A 106 51.06 19.71 -29.64
N HIS A 107 51.14 20.95 -30.13
CA HIS A 107 52.38 21.67 -30.38
C HIS A 107 51.99 23.15 -30.57
N GLU A 108 52.69 24.01 -29.84
CA GLU A 108 52.68 25.47 -29.93
C GLU A 108 53.07 25.98 -31.33
#